data_AF-A0A0F9HB06-F1
#
_entry.id   AF-A0A0F9HB06-F1
#
_cell.length_a   1.000
_cell.length_b   1.000
_cell.length_c   1.000
_cell.angle_alpha   90.00
_cell.angle_beta   90.00
_cell.angle_gamma   90.00
#
_symmetry.space_group_name_H-M   'P 1'
#
loop_
_entity.id
_entity.type
_entity.pdbx_description
1 polymer ?
#
loop_
_entity_poly.entity_id
_entity_poly.type
_entity_poly.pdbx_seq_one_letter_code
_entity_poly.pdbx_strand_id
1 'polypeptide(L)'
;MKTEKFQTILVSASILGLAIMFGCAAFQDAIVPCYISPDALDYADANATTFLPWTTLFDARRIDRFMDFRHLWIQAEDNLQYNFLKGLNAFHIRGSEELKTILFSPTGPIGLAFPALAGGALGTYLFSKPKDKRKIAELEKENKK
;
A
#
# COMPACT_ATOMS: atom_id res chain seq x y z
N MET A 1 -29.29 -26.27 -8.31
CA MET A 1 -29.49 -24.90 -7.75
C MET A 1 -28.62 -24.56 -6.52
N LYS A 2 -27.77 -25.45 -5.98
CA LYS A 2 -26.84 -25.12 -4.85
C LYS A 2 -25.41 -24.78 -5.32
N THR A 3 -24.99 -25.31 -6.46
CA THR A 3 -23.63 -25.19 -7.01
C THR A 3 -23.31 -23.77 -7.51
N GLU A 4 -24.24 -23.11 -8.19
CA GLU A 4 -24.03 -21.76 -8.75
C GLU A 4 -23.86 -20.67 -7.68
N LYS A 5 -24.63 -20.73 -6.58
CA LYS A 5 -24.47 -19.80 -5.45
C LYS A 5 -23.12 -19.99 -4.77
N PHE A 6 -22.67 -21.24 -4.60
CA PHE A 6 -21.37 -21.54 -4.01
C PHE A 6 -20.21 -21.08 -4.90
N GLN A 7 -20.29 -21.30 -6.22
CA GLN A 7 -19.31 -20.80 -7.19
C GLN A 7 -19.26 -19.27 -7.21
N THR A 8 -20.41 -18.59 -7.16
CA THR A 8 -20.47 -17.12 -7.14
C THR A 8 -19.82 -16.55 -5.88
N ILE A 9 -20.06 -17.15 -4.71
CA ILE A 9 -19.41 -16.76 -3.45
C ILE A 9 -17.89 -16.99 -3.53
N LEU A 10 -17.47 -18.12 -4.07
CA LEU A 10 -16.05 -18.46 -4.21
C LEU A 10 -15.33 -17.47 -5.14
N VAL A 11 -15.91 -17.17 -6.30
CA VAL A 11 -15.37 -16.20 -7.26
C VAL A 11 -15.32 -14.80 -6.64
N SER A 12 -16.39 -14.38 -5.96
CA SER A 12 -16.44 -13.08 -5.30
C SER A 12 -15.38 -12.95 -4.20
N ALA A 13 -15.18 -14.00 -3.40
CA ALA A 13 -14.15 -14.05 -2.36
C ALA A 13 -12.74 -14.01 -2.97
N SER A 14 -12.50 -14.70 -4.08
CA SER A 14 -11.21 -14.65 -4.80
C SER A 14 -10.93 -13.27 -5.39
N ILE A 15 -11.93 -12.61 -6.00
CA ILE A 15 -11.79 -11.24 -6.51
C ILE A 15 -11.48 -10.26 -5.37
N LEU A 16 -12.19 -10.38 -4.24
CA LEU A 16 -11.94 -9.56 -3.07
C LEU A 16 -10.54 -9.81 -2.50
N GLY A 17 -10.10 -11.07 -2.44
CA GLY A 17 -8.76 -11.45 -2.02
C GLY A 17 -7.68 -10.84 -2.91
N LEU A 18 -7.85 -10.91 -4.23
CA LEU A 18 -6.93 -10.27 -5.19
C LEU A 18 -6.93 -8.75 -5.01
N ALA A 19 -8.09 -8.11 -4.90
CA ALA A 19 -8.20 -6.67 -4.69
C ALA A 19 -7.47 -6.22 -3.41
N ILE A 20 -7.57 -7.00 -2.33
CA ILE A 20 -6.83 -6.74 -1.09
C ILE A 20 -5.32 -6.90 -1.30
N MET A 21 -4.86 -7.96 -1.97
CA MET A 21 -3.44 -8.17 -2.22
C MET A 21 -2.83 -7.05 -3.08
N PHE A 22 -3.50 -6.66 -4.16
CA PHE A 22 -3.05 -5.57 -5.03
C PHE A 22 -3.15 -4.21 -4.34
N GLY A 23 -4.23 -3.97 -3.58
CA GLY A 23 -4.40 -2.74 -2.81
C GLY A 23 -3.33 -2.58 -1.73
N CYS A 24 -3.00 -3.65 -1.01
CA CYS A 24 -1.92 -3.65 -0.02
C CYS A 24 -0.56 -3.39 -0.67
N ALA A 25 -0.26 -4.00 -1.81
CA ALA A 25 1.00 -3.74 -2.53
C ALA A 25 1.12 -2.27 -2.97
N ALA A 26 0.05 -1.70 -3.52
CA ALA A 26 0.02 -0.29 -3.92
C ALA A 26 0.14 0.66 -2.72
N PHE A 27 -0.51 0.32 -1.59
CA PHE A 27 -0.42 1.09 -0.35
C PHE A 27 1.00 1.07 0.22
N GLN A 28 1.67 -0.09 0.21
CA GLN A 28 3.07 -0.20 0.61
C GLN A 28 3.95 0.73 -0.23
N ASP A 29 3.78 0.71 -1.55
CA ASP A 29 4.56 1.56 -2.45
C ASP A 29 4.29 3.06 -2.24
N ALA A 30 3.07 3.43 -1.84
CA ALA A 30 2.67 4.82 -1.58
C ALA A 30 3.15 5.37 -0.23
N ILE A 31 3.75 4.57 0.64
CA ILE A 31 4.25 5.01 1.96
C ILE A 31 5.76 4.86 2.06
N VAL A 32 6.32 3.83 1.42
CA VAL A 32 7.76 3.56 1.45
C VAL A 32 8.49 4.76 0.84
N PRO A 33 9.38 5.41 1.60
CA PRO A 33 10.15 6.52 1.09
C PRO A 33 11.10 6.04 0.00
N CYS A 34 11.18 6.79 -1.09
CA CYS A 34 12.14 6.57 -2.16
C CYS A 34 12.62 7.92 -2.65
N TYR A 35 13.93 8.14 -2.62
CA TYR A 35 14.51 9.36 -3.18
C TYR A 35 14.35 9.36 -4.71
N ILE A 36 14.07 10.54 -5.27
CA ILE A 36 14.03 10.80 -6.70
C ILE A 36 14.94 12.01 -6.93
N SER A 37 15.89 11.91 -7.87
CA SER A 37 16.74 13.05 -8.17
C SER A 37 15.93 14.17 -8.84
N PRO A 38 16.23 15.45 -8.55
CA PRO A 38 15.62 16.58 -9.24
C PRO A 38 15.76 16.48 -10.77
N ASP A 39 16.94 16.08 -11.25
CA ASP A 39 17.19 15.91 -12.68
C ASP A 39 16.28 14.86 -13.34
N ALA A 40 15.85 13.83 -12.61
CA ALA A 40 14.91 12.84 -13.12
C ALA A 40 13.47 13.38 -13.17
N LEU A 41 13.09 14.25 -12.23
CA LEU A 41 11.80 14.96 -12.26
C LEU A 41 11.75 15.94 -13.44
N ASP A 42 12.82 16.72 -13.61
CA ASP A 42 12.97 17.68 -14.70
C ASP A 42 13.00 16.96 -16.06
N TYR A 43 13.72 15.83 -16.15
CA TYR A 43 13.71 14.99 -17.34
C TYR A 43 12.35 14.33 -17.55
N ALA A 44 11.59 13.96 -16.53
CA ALA A 44 10.26 13.39 -16.71
C ALA A 44 9.17 14.42 -17.04
N ASP A 45 9.46 15.73 -16.91
CA ASP A 45 8.47 16.81 -16.93
C ASP A 45 7.30 16.53 -15.97
N ALA A 46 7.63 16.00 -14.79
CA ALA A 46 6.65 15.51 -13.84
C ALA A 46 7.03 15.83 -12.40
N ASN A 47 6.05 16.27 -11.62
CA ASN A 47 6.21 16.51 -10.19
C ASN A 47 5.86 15.26 -9.38
N ALA A 48 6.51 15.09 -8.23
CA ALA A 48 6.08 14.12 -7.23
C ALA A 48 4.66 14.45 -6.74
N THR A 49 3.83 13.44 -6.59
CA THR A 49 2.39 13.63 -6.33
C THR A 49 1.99 13.52 -4.87
N THR A 50 2.93 13.25 -3.98
CA THR A 50 2.62 12.78 -2.64
C THR A 50 2.18 13.88 -1.68
N PHE A 51 1.13 13.60 -0.91
CA PHE A 51 0.72 14.37 0.28
C PHE A 51 1.68 14.22 1.48
N LEU A 52 2.68 13.35 1.34
CA LEU A 52 3.69 13.08 2.35
C LEU A 52 4.85 14.07 2.19
N PRO A 53 5.57 14.43 3.27
CA PRO A 53 6.70 15.35 3.19
C PRO A 53 7.95 14.71 2.53
N TRP A 54 7.83 13.51 1.96
CA TRP A 54 8.87 12.79 1.25
C TRP A 54 8.30 12.15 -0.03
N THR A 55 9.18 11.91 -1.01
CA THR A 55 8.86 11.16 -2.23
C THR A 55 8.77 9.67 -1.94
N THR A 56 7.88 8.97 -2.64
CA THR A 56 7.60 7.54 -2.37
C THR A 56 8.02 6.63 -3.50
N LEU A 57 8.10 5.33 -3.22
CA LEU A 57 8.36 4.30 -4.22
C LEU A 57 7.32 4.33 -5.35
N PHE A 58 6.07 4.67 -5.03
CA PHE A 58 5.01 4.88 -6.02
C PHE A 58 5.35 6.05 -6.96
N ASP A 59 5.77 7.19 -6.41
CA ASP A 59 6.18 8.34 -7.22
C ASP A 59 7.41 8.00 -8.07
N ALA A 60 8.41 7.32 -7.50
CA ALA A 60 9.63 6.96 -8.21
C ALA A 60 9.33 6.09 -9.45
N ARG A 61 8.47 5.07 -9.31
CA ARG A 61 8.04 4.21 -10.43
C ARG A 61 7.13 4.92 -11.44
N ARG A 62 6.42 5.96 -11.00
CA ARG A 62 5.62 6.80 -11.89
C ARG A 62 6.53 7.70 -12.72
N ILE A 63 7.48 8.39 -12.09
CA ILE A 63 8.49 9.22 -12.74
C ILE A 63 9.31 8.37 -13.71
N ASP A 64 9.70 7.17 -13.30
CA ASP A 64 10.42 6.21 -14.13
C ASP A 64 9.72 5.95 -15.48
N ARG A 65 8.40 5.74 -15.43
CA ARG A 65 7.57 5.55 -16.64
C ARG A 65 7.44 6.83 -17.45
N PHE A 66 7.33 7.99 -16.82
CA PHE A 66 7.28 9.27 -17.54
C PHE A 66 8.58 9.58 -18.27
N MET A 67 9.74 9.22 -17.70
CA MET A 67 11.02 9.32 -18.39
C MET A 67 11.03 8.48 -19.67
N ASP A 68 10.53 7.23 -19.62
CA ASP A 68 10.43 6.36 -20.80
C ASP A 68 9.52 6.98 -21.87
N PHE A 69 8.33 7.44 -21.47
CA PHE A 69 7.40 8.08 -22.37
C PHE A 69 8.00 9.31 -23.03
N ARG A 70 8.65 10.19 -22.26
CA ARG A 70 9.26 11.40 -22.81
C ARG A 70 10.41 11.07 -23.76
N HIS A 71 11.27 10.13 -23.38
CA HIS A 71 12.41 9.72 -24.21
C HIS A 71 11.95 9.14 -25.56
N LEU A 72 10.93 8.27 -25.54
CA LEU A 72 10.33 7.70 -26.74
C LEU A 72 9.56 8.74 -27.58
N TRP A 73 8.85 9.66 -26.93
CA TRP A 73 8.04 10.68 -27.59
C TRP A 73 8.88 11.73 -28.31
N ILE A 74 9.94 12.21 -27.66
CA ILE A 74 10.81 13.26 -28.22
C ILE A 74 11.85 12.67 -29.18
N GLN A 75 11.96 11.34 -29.28
CA GLN A 75 13.05 10.65 -30.01
C GLN A 75 14.41 11.24 -29.65
N ALA A 76 14.62 11.53 -28.36
CA ALA A 76 15.79 12.27 -27.91
C ALA A 76 17.07 11.46 -28.19
N GLU A 77 18.02 12.06 -28.91
CA GLU A 77 19.32 11.44 -29.19
C GLU A 77 20.19 11.28 -27.93
N ASP A 78 19.87 11.99 -26.85
CA ASP A 78 20.65 11.99 -25.61
C ASP A 78 20.39 10.74 -24.74
N ASN A 79 20.76 9.60 -25.31
CA ASN A 79 20.72 8.30 -24.67
C ASN A 79 21.61 8.23 -23.43
N LEU A 80 22.67 9.03 -23.36
CA LEU A 80 23.62 8.98 -22.25
C LEU A 80 22.98 9.57 -20.99
N GLN A 81 22.42 10.78 -21.08
CA GLN A 81 21.73 11.40 -19.94
C GLN A 81 20.54 10.56 -19.50
N TYR A 82 19.72 10.09 -20.44
CA TYR A 82 18.58 9.23 -20.14
C TYR A 82 19.01 7.95 -19.41
N ASN A 83 19.97 7.20 -19.95
CA ASN A 83 20.42 5.94 -19.33
C ASN A 83 21.03 6.15 -17.95
N PHE A 84 21.77 7.24 -17.75
CA PHE A 84 22.34 7.58 -16.45
C PHE A 84 21.25 7.87 -15.41
N LEU A 85 20.31 8.76 -15.74
CA LEU A 85 19.21 9.10 -14.84
C LEU A 85 18.31 7.90 -14.56
N LYS A 86 18.02 7.09 -15.58
CA LYS A 86 17.25 5.84 -15.46
C LYS A 86 17.96 4.84 -14.54
N GLY A 87 19.27 4.68 -14.70
CA GLY A 87 20.08 3.81 -13.84
C GLY A 87 20.09 4.26 -12.38
N LEU A 88 20.25 5.56 -12.14
CA LEU A 88 20.17 6.14 -10.79
C LEU A 88 18.79 5.94 -10.16
N ASN A 89 17.72 6.22 -10.90
CA ASN A 89 16.35 6.04 -10.42
C ASN A 89 16.06 4.57 -10.09
N ALA A 90 16.50 3.64 -10.95
CA ALA A 90 16.39 2.20 -10.71
C ALA A 90 17.16 1.75 -9.45
N PHE A 91 18.33 2.33 -9.17
CA PHE A 91 19.08 2.07 -7.94
C PHE A 91 18.29 2.49 -6.69
N HIS A 92 17.71 3.69 -6.68
CA HIS A 92 16.89 4.17 -5.57
C HIS A 92 15.59 3.36 -5.38
N ILE A 93 14.94 2.98 -6.48
CA ILE A 93 13.77 2.09 -6.47
C ILE A 93 14.14 0.76 -5.81
N ARG A 94 15.25 0.13 -6.22
CA ARG A 94 15.69 -1.15 -5.66
C ARG A 94 15.99 -1.06 -4.16
N GLY A 95 16.72 -0.03 -3.72
CA GLY A 95 16.98 0.17 -2.29
C GLY A 95 15.69 0.37 -1.48
N SER A 96 14.70 1.03 -2.07
CA SER A 96 13.39 1.23 -1.46
C SER A 96 12.53 -0.04 -1.47
N GLU A 97 12.67 -0.92 -2.48
CA GLU A 97 12.04 -2.24 -2.49
C GLU A 97 12.61 -3.17 -1.41
N GLU A 98 13.91 -3.09 -1.14
CA GLU A 98 14.53 -3.79 -0.02
C GLU A 98 13.99 -3.26 1.31
N LEU A 99 13.90 -1.93 1.46
CA LEU A 99 13.30 -1.31 2.64
C LEU A 99 11.83 -1.74 2.84
N LYS A 100 11.04 -1.73 1.76
CA LYS A 100 9.66 -2.22 1.76
C LYS A 100 9.59 -3.67 2.25
N THR A 101 10.47 -4.52 1.74
CA THR A 101 10.53 -5.93 2.13
C THR A 101 10.85 -6.07 3.61
N ILE A 102 11.78 -5.28 4.14
CA ILE A 102 12.11 -5.28 5.57
C ILE A 102 10.92 -4.80 6.41
N LEU A 103 10.33 -3.66 6.06
CA LEU A 103 9.24 -3.03 6.82
C LEU A 103 7.97 -3.88 6.88
N PHE A 104 7.59 -4.46 5.74
CA PHE A 104 6.34 -5.22 5.58
C PHE A 104 6.53 -6.74 5.57
N SER A 105 7.75 -7.24 5.81
CA SER A 105 7.96 -8.67 6.04
C SER A 105 7.12 -9.17 7.22
N PRO A 106 6.79 -10.48 7.29
CA PRO A 106 6.06 -11.04 8.43
C PRO A 106 6.72 -10.78 9.79
N THR A 107 8.04 -10.65 9.81
CA THR A 107 8.84 -10.32 11.00
C THR A 107 9.17 -8.83 11.11
N GLY A 108 8.76 -8.04 10.13
CA GLY A 108 9.00 -6.61 10.04
C GLY A 108 8.09 -5.83 10.99
N PRO A 109 8.44 -4.58 11.31
CA PRO A 109 7.70 -3.77 12.27
C PRO A 109 6.23 -3.59 11.90
N ILE A 110 5.93 -3.40 10.60
CA ILE A 110 4.55 -3.24 10.14
C ILE A 110 3.85 -4.59 10.00
N GLY A 111 4.57 -5.62 9.53
CA GLY A 111 4.02 -6.97 9.42
C GLY A 111 3.63 -7.59 10.77
N LEU A 112 4.33 -7.24 11.85
CA LEU A 112 3.96 -7.62 13.23
C LEU A 112 2.81 -6.78 13.79
N ALA A 113 2.74 -5.49 13.44
CA ALA A 113 1.69 -4.60 13.91
C ALA A 113 0.32 -4.88 13.27
N PHE A 114 0.28 -5.29 12.00
CA PHE A 114 -0.97 -5.47 11.25
C PHE A 114 -1.90 -6.54 11.84
N PRO A 115 -1.41 -7.75 12.21
CA PRO A 115 -2.22 -8.75 12.89
C PRO A 115 -2.71 -8.29 14.26
N ALA A 116 -1.90 -7.52 15.00
CA ALA A 116 -2.28 -6.97 16.29
C ALA A 116 -3.39 -5.91 16.15
N LEU A 117 -3.30 -5.04 15.14
CA LEU A 117 -4.33 -4.04 14.82
C LEU A 117 -5.62 -4.69 14.32
N ALA A 118 -5.53 -5.67 13.42
CA ALA A 118 -6.68 -6.42 12.93
C ALA A 118 -7.35 -7.23 14.05
N GLY A 119 -6.57 -7.89 14.90
CA GLY A 119 -7.04 -8.60 16.09
C GLY A 119 -7.67 -7.67 17.11
N GLY A 120 -7.11 -6.48 17.33
CA GLY A 120 -7.68 -5.46 18.21
C GLY A 120 -8.99 -4.88 17.69
N ALA A 121 -9.08 -4.58 16.38
CA ALA A 121 -10.30 -4.10 15.75
C ALA A 121 -11.41 -5.17 15.75
N LEU A 122 -11.09 -6.43 15.45
CA LEU A 122 -12.03 -7.54 15.53
C LEU A 122 -12.45 -7.83 16.98
N GLY A 123 -11.50 -7.78 17.92
CA GLY A 123 -11.77 -7.93 19.35
C GLY A 123 -12.72 -6.86 19.87
N THR A 124 -12.40 -5.59 19.64
CA THR A 124 -13.26 -4.46 20.05
C THR A 124 -14.64 -4.51 19.40
N TYR A 125 -14.75 -4.90 18.12
CA TYR A 125 -16.05 -5.10 17.47
C TYR A 125 -16.85 -6.24 18.11
N LEU A 126 -16.22 -7.37 18.44
CA LEU A 126 -16.87 -8.52 19.10
C LEU A 126 -17.33 -8.20 20.53
N PHE A 127 -16.54 -7.45 21.31
CA PHE A 127 -16.91 -6.99 22.65
C PHE A 127 -17.98 -5.88 22.65
N SER A 128 -18.13 -5.15 21.54
CA SER A 128 -19.11 -4.07 21.43
C SER A 128 -20.54 -4.54 21.11
N LYS A 129 -20.79 -5.85 21.01
CA LYS A 129 -22.12 -6.38 20.66
C LYS A 129 -23.21 -5.79 21.57
N PRO A 130 -24.29 -5.23 21.01
CA PRO A 130 -25.32 -4.51 21.77
C PRO A 130 -26.09 -5.39 22.78
N LYS A 131 -26.00 -6.72 22.66
CA LYS A 131 -26.60 -7.66 23.62
C LYS A 131 -25.89 -7.67 24.98
N ASP A 132 -24.56 -7.46 25.02
CA ASP A 132 -23.82 -7.48 26.29
C ASP A 132 -23.98 -6.17 27.08
N LYS A 133 -24.12 -5.02 26.39
CA LYS A 133 -24.41 -3.74 27.05
C LYS A 133 -25.76 -3.72 27.78
N ARG A 134 -26.78 -4.43 27.26
CA ARG A 134 -28.09 -4.56 27.95
C ARG A 134 -27.97 -5.40 29.23
N LYS A 135 -27.22 -6.50 29.17
CA LYS A 135 -27.01 -7.39 30.32
C LYS A 135 -26.24 -6.71 31.45
N ILE A 136 -25.23 -5.90 31.12
CA ILE A 136 -24.46 -5.12 32.09
C ILE A 136 -25.33 -4.02 32.73
N ALA A 137 -26.15 -3.33 31.94
CA ALA A 137 -27.08 -2.31 32.45
C ALA A 137 -28.22 -2.90 33.32
N GLU A 138 -28.61 -4.15 33.09
CA GLU A 138 -29.56 -4.88 33.92
C GLU A 138 -28.93 -5.33 35.25
N LEU A 139 -27.70 -5.85 35.22
CA LEU A 139 -26.94 -6.23 36.42
C LEU A 139 -26.59 -5.02 37.33
N GLU A 140 -26.31 -3.85 36.75
CA GLU A 140 -26.12 -2.62 37.54
C GLU A 140 -27.40 -2.11 38.21
N LYS A 141 -28.59 -2.43 37.65
CA LYS A 141 -29.88 -2.11 38.28
C LYS A 141 -30.24 -3.07 39.41
N GLU A 142 -29.81 -4.33 39.33
CA GLU A 142 -29.99 -5.30 40.42
C GLU A 142 -29.06 -5.03 41.61
N ASN A 143 -27.80 -4.65 41.40
CA ASN A 143 -26.85 -4.34 42.48
C ASN A 143 -27.10 -2.99 43.19
N LYS A 144 -28.02 -2.15 42.68
CA LYS A 144 -28.44 -0.88 43.30
C LYS A 144 -29.75 -1.00 44.09
N LYS A 145 -30.33 -2.20 44.18
CA LYS A 145 -31.43 -2.52 45.11
C LYS A 145 -30.86 -3.15 46.37
#